data_AF-A0AAV6YR01-F1
#
_entry.id   AF-A0AAV6YR01-F1
#
_cell.length_a   1.000
_cell.length_b   1.000
_cell.length_c   1.000
_cell.angle_alpha   90.00
_cell.angle_beta   90.00
_cell.angle_gamma   90.00
#
_symmetry.space_group_name_H-M   'P 1'
#
loop_
_entity.id
_entity.type
_entity.pdbx_description
1 polymer ?
#
loop_
_entity_poly.entity_id
_entity_poly.type
_entity_poly.pdbx_seq_one_letter_code
_entity_poly.pdbx_strand_id
1 'polypeptide(L)'
;MACKVDFFPSGLGGSLPSTWTFEESWTREVDPRSRDFEDRRKEFQQAGLTLLKMEKVQNQRLANVFQHKKEAVERREGRPSTQHLYQLVPAPYWRDICKGGFHRIYATPTGQKSHMTPTNERPGYREGDG
;
A
#
# COMPACT_ATOMS: atom_id res chain seq x y z
N MET A 1 6.81 -3.91 4.08
CA MET A 1 7.03 -2.66 3.33
C MET A 1 5.85 -1.75 3.62
N ALA A 2 6.10 -0.53 4.09
CA ALA A 2 5.03 0.47 4.17
C ALA A 2 4.93 1.15 2.80
N CYS A 3 3.77 1.06 2.15
CA CYS A 3 3.54 1.68 0.85
C CYS A 3 2.77 2.98 1.08
N LYS A 4 3.40 4.12 0.75
CA LYS A 4 2.71 5.39 0.60
C LYS A 4 2.22 5.48 -0.84
N VAL A 5 0.91 5.46 -1.05
CA VAL A 5 0.32 5.60 -2.38
C VAL A 5 -0.02 7.07 -2.58
N ASP A 6 0.94 7.83 -3.11
CA ASP A 6 0.71 9.21 -3.52
C ASP A 6 0.19 9.22 -4.97
N PHE A 7 -1.08 9.61 -5.17
CA PHE A 7 -1.66 9.79 -6.50
C PHE A 7 -1.36 11.21 -7.01
N PHE A 8 -0.53 11.31 -8.06
CA PHE A 8 -0.26 12.57 -8.74
C PHE A 8 -1.03 12.62 -10.08
N PRO A 9 -1.87 13.63 -10.33
CA PRO A 9 -2.42 13.87 -11.66
C PRO A 9 -1.28 14.39 -12.56
N SER A 10 -0.82 13.57 -13.50
CA SER A 10 0.07 14.04 -14.56
C SER A 10 -0.79 14.56 -15.71
N GLY A 11 -0.86 15.88 -15.85
CA GLY A 11 -1.30 16.51 -17.08
C GLY A 11 -0.27 16.28 -18.19
N LEU A 12 -0.76 15.89 -19.37
CA LEU A 12 -0.44 16.42 -20.70
C LEU A 12 -0.83 15.37 -21.75
N GLY A 13 -1.69 15.76 -22.67
CA GLY A 13 -2.09 14.96 -23.82
C GLY A 13 -0.94 14.75 -24.79
N GLY A 14 -0.83 13.52 -25.29
CA GLY A 14 0.10 13.14 -26.34
C GLY A 14 -0.16 11.69 -26.77
N SER A 15 -0.33 11.49 -28.08
CA SER A 15 -0.53 10.19 -28.74
C SER A 15 0.63 9.22 -28.44
N LEU A 16 0.31 7.95 -28.15
CA LEU A 16 1.31 6.90 -27.85
C LEU A 16 1.83 6.25 -29.15
N PRO A 17 3.16 6.10 -29.36
CA PRO A 17 3.75 5.41 -30.51
C PRO A 17 3.69 3.88 -30.39
N SER A 18 3.59 3.19 -31.53
CA SER A 18 3.14 1.80 -31.69
C SER A 18 4.19 0.70 -31.48
N THR A 19 5.12 0.87 -30.54
CA THR A 19 6.08 -0.19 -30.17
C THR A 19 6.13 -0.33 -28.65
N TRP A 20 5.03 -0.84 -28.09
CA TRP A 20 4.96 -1.14 -26.66
C TRP A 20 5.24 -2.63 -26.45
N THR A 21 6.48 -2.97 -26.08
CA THR A 21 6.68 -4.05 -25.12
C THR A 21 6.14 -3.53 -23.78
N PHE A 22 4.82 -3.62 -23.63
CA PHE A 22 4.05 -3.07 -22.52
C PHE A 22 4.24 -3.96 -21.29
N GLU A 23 5.42 -3.89 -20.66
CA GLU A 23 5.41 -4.01 -19.21
C GLU A 23 4.68 -2.77 -18.71
N GLU A 24 3.39 -2.91 -18.39
CA GLU A 24 2.65 -1.94 -17.59
C GLU A 24 3.35 -1.84 -16.23
N SER A 25 4.42 -1.05 -16.17
CA SER A 25 5.07 -0.71 -14.93
C SER A 25 4.14 0.27 -14.22
N TRP A 26 3.18 -0.29 -13.45
CA TRP A 26 2.28 0.44 -12.56
C TRP A 26 3.02 1.23 -11.47
N THR A 27 4.35 1.09 -11.41
CA THR A 27 5.22 1.79 -10.49
C THR A 27 6.39 2.45 -11.21
N ARG A 28 6.92 3.51 -10.61
CA ARG A 28 8.17 4.15 -10.99
C ARG A 28 9.03 4.34 -9.74
N GLU A 29 10.29 3.93 -9.81
CA GLU A 29 11.23 4.16 -8.73
C GLU A 29 11.48 5.66 -8.50
N VAL A 30 11.54 6.05 -7.23
CA VAL A 30 11.85 7.42 -6.83
C VAL A 30 13.36 7.54 -6.66
N ASP A 31 13.94 8.56 -7.30
CA ASP A 31 15.36 8.86 -7.15
C ASP A 31 15.71 9.09 -5.66
N PRO A 32 16.64 8.31 -5.08
CA PRO A 32 17.10 8.49 -3.71
C PRO A 32 17.65 9.88 -3.39
N ARG A 33 18.10 10.63 -4.41
CA ARG A 33 18.61 12.00 -4.26
C ARG A 33 17.51 13.06 -4.31
N SER A 34 16.28 12.67 -4.65
CA SER A 34 15.16 13.59 -4.70
C SER A 34 14.75 14.05 -3.31
N ARG A 35 14.25 15.29 -3.22
CA ARG A 35 13.70 15.84 -2.00
C ARG A 35 12.56 14.98 -1.44
N ASP A 36 11.71 14.44 -2.32
CA ASP A 36 10.62 13.53 -1.95
C ASP A 36 11.13 12.30 -1.20
N PHE A 37 12.22 11.69 -1.68
CA PHE A 37 12.82 10.53 -1.03
C PHE A 37 13.42 10.92 0.32
N GLU A 38 14.21 11.99 0.37
CA GLU A 38 14.91 12.42 1.59
C GLU A 38 13.94 12.87 2.70
N ASP A 39 12.86 13.56 2.35
CA ASP A 39 11.83 13.95 3.31
C ASP A 39 11.18 12.71 3.95
N ARG A 40 10.89 11.68 3.14
CA ARG A 40 10.26 10.43 3.61
C ARG A 40 11.26 9.59 4.39
N ARG A 41 12.50 9.53 3.94
CA ARG A 41 13.59 8.85 4.65
C ARG A 41 13.72 9.40 6.07
N LYS A 42 13.69 10.73 6.25
CA LYS A 42 13.75 11.37 7.57
C LYS A 42 12.54 11.02 8.44
N GLU A 43 11.33 11.05 7.88
CA GLU A 43 10.10 10.67 8.59
C GLU A 43 10.18 9.22 9.11
N PHE A 44 10.65 8.29 8.27
CA PHE A 44 10.84 6.89 8.67
C PHE A 44 11.95 6.72 9.70
N GLN A 45 13.06 7.45 9.57
CA GLN A 45 14.17 7.42 10.53
C GLN A 45 13.76 7.92 11.91
N GLN A 46 12.93 8.96 11.99
CA GLN A 46 12.36 9.44 13.26
C GLN A 46 11.50 8.38 13.96
N ALA A 47 10.88 7.48 13.18
CA ALA A 47 10.15 6.32 13.68
C ALA A 47 11.04 5.08 13.94
N GLY A 48 12.37 5.20 13.85
CA GLY A 48 13.31 4.09 14.03
C GLY A 48 13.38 3.12 12.86
N LEU A 49 12.92 3.52 11.67
CA LEU A 49 12.89 2.70 10.47
C LEU A 49 13.88 3.20 9.40
N THR A 50 14.42 2.27 8.61
CA THR A 50 15.29 2.59 7.48
C THR A 50 14.53 2.44 6.17
N LEU A 51 14.44 3.52 5.39
CA LEU A 51 13.87 3.49 4.04
C LEU A 51 14.89 2.90 3.05
N LEU A 52 14.58 1.73 2.49
CA LEU A 52 15.46 1.04 1.52
C LEU A 52 15.13 1.41 0.07
N LYS A 53 13.85 1.51 -0.26
CA LYS A 53 13.35 1.76 -1.61
C LYS A 53 12.03 2.52 -1.52
N MET A 54 11.79 3.41 -2.48
CA MET A 54 10.52 4.09 -2.66
C MET A 54 10.09 4.02 -4.12
N GLU A 55 8.85 3.62 -4.35
CA GLU A 55 8.24 3.56 -5.67
C GLU A 55 6.93 4.36 -5.65
N LYS A 56 6.70 5.16 -6.70
CA LYS A 56 5.44 5.86 -6.93
C LYS A 56 4.53 4.98 -7.78
N VAL A 57 3.29 4.79 -7.34
CA VAL A 57 2.27 4.09 -8.13
C VAL A 57 1.73 5.04 -9.20
N GLN A 58 1.81 4.61 -10.47
CA GLN A 58 1.32 5.33 -11.63
C GLN A 58 0.13 4.58 -12.23
N ASN A 59 -1.04 4.77 -11.63
CA ASN A 59 -2.28 4.17 -12.12
C ASN A 59 -3.33 5.27 -12.36
N GLN A 60 -3.40 5.74 -13.60
CA GLN A 60 -4.32 6.82 -14.00
C GLN A 60 -5.78 6.43 -13.80
N ARG A 61 -6.14 5.15 -13.98
CA ARG A 61 -7.51 4.67 -13.80
C ARG A 61 -7.94 4.83 -12.34
N LEU A 62 -7.11 4.38 -11.40
CA LEU A 62 -7.36 4.54 -9.97
C LEU A 62 -7.34 6.01 -9.54
N ALA A 63 -6.42 6.81 -10.09
CA ALA A 63 -6.34 8.25 -9.82
C ALA A 63 -7.65 8.97 -10.18
N ASN A 64 -8.18 8.70 -11.38
CA ASN A 64 -9.40 9.31 -11.88
C ASN A 64 -10.63 8.90 -11.03
N VAL A 65 -10.74 7.61 -10.67
CA VAL A 65 -11.83 7.14 -9.80
C VAL A 65 -11.74 7.76 -8.41
N PHE A 66 -10.53 7.88 -7.85
CA PHE A 66 -10.31 8.54 -6.57
C PHE A 66 -10.72 10.01 -6.62
N GLN A 67 -10.27 10.74 -7.64
CA GLN A 67 -10.57 12.16 -7.81
C GLN A 67 -12.08 12.40 -7.94
N HIS A 68 -12.78 11.59 -8.74
CA HIS A 68 -14.23 11.69 -8.89
C HIS A 68 -14.97 11.46 -7.56
N LYS A 69 -14.56 10.46 -6.77
CA LYS A 69 -15.14 10.20 -5.44
C LYS A 69 -14.83 11.31 -4.44
N LYS A 70 -13.59 11.82 -4.46
CA LYS A 70 -13.15 12.94 -3.62
C LYS A 70 -14.05 14.15 -3.85
N GLU A 71 -14.23 14.57 -5.09
CA GLU A 71 -15.07 15.73 -5.43
C GLU A 71 -16.52 15.57 -4.97
N ALA A 72 -17.09 14.37 -5.12
CA ALA A 72 -18.44 14.09 -4.66
C ALA A 72 -18.57 14.24 -3.12
N VAL A 73 -17.59 13.77 -2.36
CA VAL A 73 -17.56 13.90 -0.89
C VAL A 73 -17.33 15.35 -0.48
N GLU A 74 -16.36 16.05 -1.07
CA GLU A 74 -16.04 17.43 -0.74
C GLU A 74 -17.19 18.38 -1.07
N ARG A 75 -17.91 18.15 -2.18
CA ARG A 75 -19.13 18.91 -2.50
C ARG A 75 -20.24 18.69 -1.48
N ARG A 76 -20.37 17.47 -0.96
CA ARG A 76 -21.38 17.13 0.05
C ARG A 76 -21.02 17.69 1.43
N GLU A 77 -19.75 17.68 1.81
CA GLU A 77 -19.31 18.09 3.14
C GLU A 77 -18.86 19.55 3.24
N GLY A 78 -18.60 20.22 2.11
CA GLY A 78 -18.12 21.61 2.08
C GLY A 78 -16.71 21.80 2.67
N ARG A 79 -15.93 20.72 2.79
CA ARG A 79 -14.57 20.73 3.37
C ARG A 79 -13.67 19.67 2.71
N PRO A 80 -12.34 19.79 2.82
CA PRO A 80 -11.41 18.78 2.32
C PRO A 80 -11.68 17.41 2.93
N SER A 81 -11.66 16.36 2.11
CA SER A 81 -12.01 14.98 2.53
C SER A 81 -10.84 14.01 2.55
N THR A 82 -9.63 14.46 2.18
CA THR A 82 -8.46 13.58 1.99
C THR A 82 -7.44 13.69 3.11
N GLN A 83 -6.92 12.54 3.53
CA GLN A 83 -5.77 12.42 4.43
C GLN A 83 -4.74 11.47 3.81
N HIS A 84 -3.46 11.68 4.12
CA HIS A 84 -2.38 10.77 3.72
C HIS A 84 -2.12 9.80 4.86
N LEU A 85 -2.23 8.50 4.58
CA LEU A 85 -2.08 7.42 5.57
C LEU A 85 -1.05 6.40 5.09
N TYR A 86 -0.47 5.66 6.03
CA TYR A 86 0.41 4.53 5.75
C TYR A 86 -0.34 3.21 5.92
N GLN A 87 -0.19 2.30 4.96
CA GLN A 87 -0.70 0.94 5.06
C GLN A 87 0.45 -0.06 4.86
N LEU A 88 0.57 -0.99 5.80
CA LEU A 88 1.44 -2.15 5.64
C LEU A 88 0.76 -3.15 4.70
N VAL A 89 1.44 -3.48 3.62
CA VAL A 89 0.99 -4.47 2.63
C VAL A 89 1.91 -5.69 2.71
N PRO A 90 1.36 -6.92 2.79
CA PRO A 90 2.19 -8.12 2.69
C PRO A 90 2.85 -8.20 1.30
N ALA A 91 4.12 -8.62 1.28
CA ALA A 91 4.95 -8.63 0.07
C ALA A 91 4.34 -9.30 -1.19
N PRO A 92 3.51 -10.36 -1.13
CA PRO A 92 2.94 -10.91 -2.36
C PRO A 92 1.88 -10.01 -3.01
N TYR A 93 1.21 -9.14 -2.26
CA TYR A 93 0.01 -8.42 -2.74
C TYR A 93 0.28 -7.03 -3.31
N TRP A 94 1.52 -6.51 -3.23
CA TRP A 94 1.79 -5.12 -3.63
C TRP A 94 1.47 -4.87 -5.11
N ARG A 95 1.73 -5.85 -5.99
CA ARG A 95 1.43 -5.75 -7.43
C ARG A 95 -0.07 -5.64 -7.70
N ASP A 96 -0.87 -6.44 -7.01
CA ASP A 96 -2.33 -6.43 -7.16
C ASP A 96 -2.94 -5.13 -6.66
N ILE A 97 -2.39 -4.57 -5.57
CA ILE A 97 -2.81 -3.26 -5.06
C ILE A 97 -2.42 -2.13 -6.02
N CYS A 98 -1.25 -2.19 -6.66
CA CYS A 98 -0.87 -1.19 -7.67
C CYS A 98 -1.82 -1.21 -8.88
N LYS A 99 -2.38 -2.38 -9.22
CA LYS A 99 -3.33 -2.55 -10.33
C LYS A 99 -4.77 -2.18 -9.96
N GLY A 100 -5.28 -2.75 -8.87
CA GLY A 100 -6.69 -2.71 -8.49
C GLY A 100 -7.03 -1.80 -7.32
N GLY A 101 -6.03 -1.21 -6.66
CA GLY A 101 -6.20 -0.44 -5.44
C GLY A 101 -6.43 -1.32 -4.21
N PHE A 102 -6.81 -0.68 -3.09
CA PHE A 102 -7.09 -1.39 -1.85
C PHE A 102 -8.48 -2.01 -1.89
N HIS A 103 -8.53 -3.34 -1.91
CA HIS A 103 -9.77 -4.09 -1.76
C HIS A 103 -10.01 -4.40 -0.28
N ARG A 104 -11.28 -4.34 0.17
CA ARG A 104 -11.66 -4.54 1.58
C ARG A 104 -11.28 -5.92 2.13
N ILE A 105 -11.06 -6.90 1.25
CA ILE A 105 -10.55 -8.23 1.61
C ILE A 105 -9.12 -8.20 2.19
N TYR A 106 -8.34 -7.15 1.90
CA TYR A 106 -7.00 -6.95 2.45
C TYR A 106 -7.01 -6.20 3.79
N ALA A 107 -8.16 -5.68 4.21
CA ALA A 107 -8.30 -5.13 5.55
C ALA A 107 -8.33 -6.29 6.54
N THR A 108 -7.38 -6.30 7.48
CA THR A 108 -7.41 -7.21 8.62
C THR A 108 -8.82 -7.15 9.24
N PRO A 109 -9.51 -8.28 9.47
CA PRO A 109 -10.82 -8.27 10.10
C PRO A 109 -10.72 -7.50 11.41
N THR A 110 -11.39 -6.35 11.48
CA THR A 110 -11.50 -5.57 12.71
C THR A 110 -12.20 -6.45 13.74
N GLY A 111 -11.44 -7.09 14.64
CA GLY A 111 -12.02 -7.76 15.80
C GLY A 111 -11.59 -9.19 16.13
N GLN A 112 -10.55 -9.78 15.55
CA GLN A 112 -10.00 -11.03 16.10
C GLN A 112 -8.64 -10.79 16.76
N LYS A 113 -8.65 -10.49 18.06
CA LYS A 113 -7.52 -10.84 18.92
C LYS A 113 -7.39 -12.35 18.85
N SER A 114 -6.50 -12.88 18.01
CA SER A 114 -6.10 -14.28 18.12
C SER A 114 -5.40 -14.41 19.46
N HIS A 115 -6.16 -14.87 20.46
CA HIS A 115 -5.60 -15.38 21.70
C HIS A 115 -4.85 -16.67 21.34
N MET A 116 -3.64 -16.53 20.81
CA MET A 116 -2.67 -17.63 20.77
C MET A 116 -2.11 -17.73 22.19
N THR A 117 -2.82 -18.44 23.05
CA THR A 117 -2.16 -19.11 24.17
C THR A 117 -1.37 -20.27 23.60
N PRO A 118 -0.06 -20.39 23.86
CA PRO A 118 0.65 -21.62 23.57
C PRO A 118 0.17 -22.67 24.59
N THR A 119 -0.76 -23.53 24.18
CA THR A 119 -1.09 -24.73 24.95
C THR A 119 0.08 -25.70 24.84
N ASN A 120 1.10 -25.51 25.69
CA ASN A 120 2.13 -26.51 25.91
C ASN A 120 1.61 -27.53 26.93
N GLU A 121 0.69 -28.38 26.50
CA GLU A 121 0.38 -29.62 27.21
C GLU A 121 0.83 -30.78 26.31
N ARG A 122 1.98 -31.36 26.67
CA ARG A 122 2.49 -32.61 26.09
C ARG A 122 1.50 -33.74 26.38
N PRO A 123 1.07 -34.53 25.39
CA PRO A 123 0.40 -35.79 25.68
C PRO A 123 1.41 -36.77 26.31
N GLY A 124 1.14 -37.19 27.54
CA GLY A 124 1.91 -38.21 28.24
C GLY A 124 1.77 -39.57 27.54
N TYR A 125 2.91 -40.23 27.30
CA TYR A 125 2.94 -41.63 26.91
C TYR A 125 2.54 -42.49 28.11
N ARG A 126 1.54 -43.35 27.92
CA ARG A 126 1.05 -44.31 28.90
C ARG A 126 1.98 -45.52 28.86
N GLU A 127 2.80 -45.70 29.90
CA GLU A 127 3.48 -46.97 30.13
C GLU A 127 2.42 -48.05 30.38
N GLY A 128 2.49 -49.14 29.62
CA GLY A 128 1.69 -50.33 29.83
C GLY A 128 2.49 -51.29 30.69
N ASP A 129 2.02 -51.53 31.90
CA ASP A 129 2.50 -52.60 32.75
C ASP A 129 1.96 -53.94 32.22
N GLY A 130 2.87 -54.89 32.00
CA GLY A 130 2.64 -56.31 31.79
C GLY A 130 3.62 -57.10 32.64
#